data_AF-A0A1A8LIT4-F1
#
_entry.id   AF-A0A1A8LIT4-F1
#
_cell.length_a   1.000
_cell.length_b   1.000
_cell.length_c   1.000
_cell.angle_alpha   90.00
_cell.angle_beta   90.00
_cell.angle_gamma   90.00
#
_symmetry.space_group_name_H-M   'P 1'
#
loop_
_entity.id
_entity.type
_entity.pdbx_description
1 polymer ?
#
loop_
_entity_poly.entity_id
_entity_poly.type
_entity_poly.pdbx_seq_one_letter_code
_entity_poly.pdbx_strand_id
1 'polypeptide(L)' 'KKSGTWYIQSLCRNLIQMVPQEVDLISILTQVNADVSKMSADKWGQTKQMPQPAFSLRKRVVFPIPKTPPPELKTF' A
#
# COMPACT_ATOMS: atom_id res chain seq x y z
N LYS A 1 -5.26 -20.86 6.40
CA LYS A 1 -5.24 -19.38 6.60
C LYS A 1 -5.02 -18.74 5.24
N LYS A 2 -5.96 -17.94 4.72
CA LYS A 2 -5.94 -17.37 3.36
C LYS A 2 -5.79 -15.84 3.36
N SER A 3 -5.01 -15.30 4.28
CA SER A 3 -4.70 -13.87 4.27
C SER A 3 -3.76 -13.63 3.09
N GLY A 4 -3.99 -12.61 2.25
CA GLY A 4 -3.16 -12.29 1.08
C GLY A 4 -1.69 -12.03 1.42
N THR A 5 -0.87 -11.59 0.46
CA THR A 5 0.55 -11.31 0.72
C THR A 5 0.72 -10.16 1.73
N TRP A 6 1.81 -10.18 2.50
CA TRP A 6 2.13 -9.12 3.47
C TRP A 6 2.13 -7.73 2.85
N TYR A 7 2.71 -7.61 1.65
CA TYR A 7 2.76 -6.37 0.92
C TYR A 7 1.36 -5.84 0.59
N ILE A 8 0.48 -6.65 0.00
CA ILE A 8 -0.86 -6.19 -0.39
C ILE A 8 -1.70 -5.85 0.84
N GLN A 9 -1.61 -6.62 1.92
CA GLN A 9 -2.31 -6.31 3.16
C GLN A 9 -1.86 -4.98 3.76
N SER A 10 -0.54 -4.76 3.87
CA SER A 10 0.02 -3.49 4.37
C SER A 10 -0.34 -2.33 3.44
N LEU A 11 -0.24 -2.51 2.12
CA LEU A 11 -0.59 -1.49 1.14
C LEU A 11 -2.06 -1.06 1.26
N CYS A 12 -3.00 -2.00 1.25
CA CYS A 12 -4.42 -1.69 1.36
C CYS A 12 -4.74 -0.96 2.67
N ARG A 13 -4.16 -1.40 3.80
CA ARG A 13 -4.34 -0.74 5.10
C ARG A 13 -3.84 0.71 5.07
N ASN A 14 -2.63 0.94 4.57
CA ASN A 14 -2.05 2.28 4.48
C ASN A 14 -2.83 3.17 3.51
N LEU A 15 -3.30 2.65 2.37
CA LEU A 15 -4.14 3.41 1.44
C LEU A 15 -5.44 3.88 2.11
N ILE A 16 -6.16 2.99 2.80
CA ILE A 16 -7.41 3.34 3.50
C ILE A 16 -7.18 4.46 4.53
N GLN A 17 -6.05 4.41 5.25
CA GLN A 17 -5.77 5.38 6.31
C GLN A 17 -5.22 6.71 5.79
N MET A 18 -4.33 6.68 4.79
CA MET A 18 -3.49 7.82 4.43
C MET A 18 -3.99 8.58 3.19
N VAL A 19 -4.75 7.93 2.31
CA VAL A 19 -5.35 8.61 1.14
C VAL A 19 -6.31 9.72 1.56
N PRO A 20 -7.23 9.52 2.53
CA PRO A 20 -8.11 10.61 2.99
C PRO A 20 -7.37 11.78 3.64
N GLN A 21 -6.13 11.57 4.08
CA GLN A 21 -5.26 12.59 4.66
C GLN A 21 -4.36 13.27 3.61
N GLU A 22 -4.61 13.01 2.31
CA GLU A 22 -3.85 13.56 1.18
C GLU A 22 -2.34 13.24 1.21
N VAL A 23 -1.96 12.13 1.85
CA VAL A 23 -0.56 11.71 1.86
C VAL A 23 -0.16 11.22 0.48
N ASP A 24 1.04 11.58 0.03
CA ASP A 24 1.53 11.20 -1.28
C ASP A 24 1.92 9.72 -1.36
N LEU A 25 1.87 9.18 -2.58
CA LEU A 25 2.14 7.77 -2.89
C LEU A 25 3.51 7.31 -2.40
N ILE A 26 4.56 8.13 -2.49
CA ILE A 26 5.90 7.71 -2.08
C ILE A 26 5.97 7.57 -0.56
N SER A 27 5.37 8.50 0.17
CA SER A 27 5.24 8.41 1.62
C SER A 27 4.43 7.18 2.04
N ILE A 28 3.33 6.85 1.35
CA ILE A 28 2.54 5.63 1.58
C ILE A 28 3.38 4.37 1.35
N LEU A 29 4.08 4.27 0.22
CA LEU A 29 4.94 3.12 -0.10
C LEU A 29 6.12 2.99 0.87
N THR A 30 6.63 4.11 1.39
CA THR A 30 7.66 4.14 2.44
C THR A 30 7.12 3.57 3.75
N GLN A 31 5.86 3.85 4.10
CA GLN A 31 5.23 3.23 5.27
C GLN A 31 5.01 1.72 5.07
N VAL A 32 4.61 1.29 3.87
CA VAL A 32 4.49 -0.14 3.53
C VAL A 32 5.84 -0.85 3.67
N ASN A 33 6.92 -0.22 3.21
CA ASN A 33 8.28 -0.70 3.40
C ASN A 33 8.60 -0.91 4.89
N ALA A 34 8.28 0.08 5.73
CA ALA A 34 8.51 0.00 7.17
C ALA A 34 7.66 -1.10 7.84
N ASP A 35 6.40 -1.27 7.44
CA ASP A 35 5.51 -2.30 7.98
C ASP A 35 6.00 -3.71 7.64
N VAL A 36 6.30 -3.97 6.36
CA VAL A 36 6.72 -5.30 5.90
C VAL A 36 8.08 -5.69 6.49
N SER A 37 9.00 -4.74 6.67
CA SER A 37 10.30 -5.00 7.31
C SER A 37 10.20 -5.55 8.74
N LYS A 38 9.12 -5.22 9.45
CA LYS A 38 8.85 -5.68 10.82
C LYS A 38 8.21 -7.07 10.85
N MET A 39 7.58 -7.51 9.76
CA MET A 39 6.92 -8.81 9.69
C MET A 39 7.93 -9.96 9.68
N SER A 40 7.49 -11.15 10.08
CA SER A 40 8.31 -12.38 10.05
C SER A 40 7.43 -13.57 9.75
N ALA A 41 7.90 -14.50 8.92
CA ALA A 41 7.15 -15.71 8.58
C ALA A 41 7.29 -16.77 9.67
N ASP A 42 8.33 -16.64 10.50
CA ASP A 42 8.62 -17.51 11.61
C ASP A 42 8.68 -16.74 12.93
N LYS A 43 8.51 -17.48 14.03
CA LYS A 43 8.51 -16.92 15.40
C LYS A 43 9.90 -16.46 15.86
N TRP A 44 10.96 -16.82 15.15
CA TRP A 44 12.35 -16.49 15.48
C TRP A 44 12.87 -15.26 14.73
N GLY A 45 12.04 -14.65 13.88
CA GLY A 45 12.40 -13.44 13.14
C GLY A 45 13.34 -13.66 11.96
N GLN A 46 13.59 -14.89 11.51
CA GLN A 46 14.65 -15.20 10.55
C GLN A 46 14.22 -14.96 9.09
N THR A 47 12.95 -15.22 8.80
CA THR A 47 12.38 -15.07 7.47
C THR A 47 11.70 -13.71 7.35
N LYS A 48 12.41 -12.77 6.72
CA LYS A 48 11.99 -11.39 6.53
C LYS A 48 11.72 -11.09 5.05
N GLN A 49 10.97 -10.01 4.81
CA GLN A 49 10.73 -9.48 3.46
C GLN A 49 10.98 -7.98 3.46
N MET A 50 11.57 -7.46 2.39
CA MET A 50 11.73 -6.04 2.15
C MET A 50 11.13 -5.69 0.77
N PRO A 51 10.07 -4.88 0.70
CA PRO A 51 9.60 -4.37 -0.59
C PRO A 51 10.58 -3.34 -1.16
N GLN A 52 10.74 -3.32 -2.49
CA GLN A 52 11.63 -2.39 -3.18
C GLN A 52 10.86 -1.66 -4.28
N PRO A 53 10.28 -0.49 -3.98
CA PRO A 53 9.65 0.34 -4.99
C PRO A 53 10.70 1.03 -5.87
N ALA A 54 10.50 1.01 -7.19
CA ALA A 54 11.26 1.80 -8.15
C ALA A 54 10.32 2.80 -8.84
N PHE A 55 10.74 4.06 -8.95
CA PHE A 55 9.93 5.10 -9.57
C PHE A 55 10.79 6.10 -10.35
N SER A 56 10.18 6.69 -11.39
CA SER A 56 10.72 7.80 -12.18
C SER A 56 9.80 9.03 -12.13
N LEU A 57 9.01 9.13 -11.05
CA LEU A 57 8.07 10.23 -10.83
C LEU A 57 8.82 11.56 -10.65
N ARG A 58 8.35 12.60 -11.35
CA ARG A 58 8.92 13.96 -11.30
C ARG A 58 8.10 14.94 -10.46
N LYS A 59 6.96 14.50 -9.94
CA LYS A 59 6.02 15.28 -9.14
C LYS A 59 5.41 14.40 -8.04
N ARG A 60 4.94 15.03 -6.98
CA ARG A 60 4.17 14.34 -5.92
C ARG A 60 2.86 13.81 -6.51
N VAL A 61 2.55 12.56 -6.20
CA VAL A 61 1.30 11.89 -6.61
C VAL A 61 0.46 11.70 -5.36
N VAL A 62 -0.72 12.30 -5.34
CA VAL A 62 -1.71 12.15 -4.25
C VAL A 62 -2.97 11.60 -4.88
N PHE A 63 -3.62 10.65 -4.21
CA PHE A 63 -4.93 10.15 -4.64
C PHE A 63 -6.02 11.01 -4.00
N PRO A 64 -6.80 11.77 -4.77
CA PRO A 64 -7.91 12.53 -4.21
C PRO A 64 -9.07 11.60 -3.86
N ILE A 65 -9.86 11.96 -2.83
CA ILE A 65 -11.14 11.29 -2.58
C ILE A 65 -12.07 11.58 -3.76
N PRO A 66 -12.63 10.55 -4.43
CA PRO A 66 -13.56 10.75 -5.53
C PRO A 66 -14.78 11.56 -5.08
N LYS A 67 -15.09 12.65 -5.78
CA LYS A 67 -16.30 13.46 -5.52
C LYS A 67 -17.55 12.86 -6.15
N THR A 68 -17.37 11.97 -7.11
CA THR A 68 -18.43 11.30 -7.85
C THR A 68 -18.37 9.80 -7.58
N PRO A 69 -19.52 9.10 -7.63
CA PRO A 69 -19.53 7.65 -7.52
C PRO A 69 -18.67 7.01 -8.64
N PRO A 70 -18.09 5.82 -8.40
CA PRO A 70 -17.34 5.10 -9.42
C PRO A 70 -18.25 4.83 -10.63
N PRO A 71 -17.70 4.85 -11.86
CA PRO A 71 -18.47 4.57 -13.05
C PRO A 71 -19.05 3.14 -13.00
N GLU A 72 -20.30 2.99 -13.44
CA GLU A 72 -20.92 1.68 -13.57
C GLU A 72 -20.16 0.86 -14.61
N LEU A 73 -19.56 -0.25 -14.17
CA LEU A 73 -18.96 -1.22 -15.07
C LEU A 73 -20.09 -1.96 -15.79
N LYS A 74 -20.21 -1.75 -17.10
CA LYS A 74 -21.13 -2.55 -17.92
C LYS A 74 -20.64 -3.99 -17.91
N THR A 75 -21.36 -4.87 -17.22
CA THR A 75 -21.25 -6.31 -17.42
C THR A 75 -21.70 -6.63 -18.84
N PHE A 76 -20.82 -7.27 -19.62
CA PHE A 76 -21.15 -7.86 -20.92
C PHE A 76 -21.97 -9.13 -20.74
#